data_AF-A0A9P4IAL6-F1
#
_entry.id   AF-A0A9P4IAL6-F1
#
_cell.length_a   1.000
_cell.length_b   1.000
_cell.length_c   1.000
_cell.angle_alpha   90.00
_cell.angle_beta   90.00
_cell.angle_gamma   90.00
#
_symmetry.space_group_name_H-M   'P 1'
#
loop_
_entity.id
_entity.type
_entity.pdbx_description
1 polymer ?
#
loop_
_entity_poly.entity_id
_entity_poly.type
_entity_poly.pdbx_seq_one_letter_code
_entity_poly.pdbx_strand_id
1 'polypeptide(L)'
;MRIRRGQHLATEVDDGSDGEEPLVDMTKALSLHSKRTERQRKKLQKKAKKATEAANLLSLPTELLVDIIELLLPSDCLRLASVCRDLNQVVQYHGEAVAKHLIDKRYSSLAKSFPRPVYLSAVDAKYHDALLSKGRQRMLEIHKRPYQHVKSPEPTQICSCLTCILAWNNLCLLVDLAHWQGQLDRHEPLPIIERGTNPEWNLDLVAKNATIVDKSIRSTLWYALILERHLDTTVRTIRRYKRTGKSTVPYDMTAEDADSGTDRWLERKGPDTYEFPWRRDTYYHLEAYVPNRKYSSEQHKWLYQPASQHDRDIEWALSFHERHRSQIPSNIQTTDLVHR
;
A
#
# COMPACT_ATOMS: atom_id res chain seq x y z
N MET A 1 -65.95 -3.76 -34.21
CA MET A 1 -65.87 -3.42 -35.66
C MET A 1 -64.59 -4.01 -36.21
N ARG A 2 -64.48 -5.00 -37.10
CA ARG A 2 -65.32 -5.87 -37.95
C ARG A 2 -64.93 -7.33 -37.55
N ILE A 3 -65.78 -8.28 -37.13
CA ILE A 3 -66.74 -9.13 -37.88
C ILE A 3 -66.09 -9.65 -39.20
N ARG A 4 -65.82 -10.94 -39.45
CA ARG A 4 -66.70 -12.14 -39.43
C ARG A 4 -65.89 -13.44 -39.63
N ARG A 5 -66.31 -14.51 -38.91
CA ARG A 5 -66.61 -15.92 -39.31
C ARG A 5 -65.73 -16.61 -40.37
N GLY A 6 -65.38 -17.90 -40.25
CA GLY A 6 -65.90 -18.93 -39.36
C GLY A 6 -65.26 -20.30 -39.62
N GLN A 7 -65.37 -21.17 -38.62
CA GLN A 7 -65.11 -22.59 -38.69
C GLN A 7 -66.29 -23.29 -39.38
N HIS A 8 -66.02 -24.29 -40.23
CA HIS A 8 -66.97 -25.36 -40.51
C HIS A 8 -66.25 -26.69 -40.75
N LEU A 9 -66.92 -27.73 -40.28
CA LEU A 9 -66.52 -29.12 -40.19
C LEU A 9 -66.36 -29.83 -41.54
N ALA A 10 -65.68 -30.97 -41.43
CA ALA A 10 -65.50 -32.04 -42.38
C ALA A 10 -66.75 -32.49 -43.15
N THR A 11 -66.52 -32.90 -44.40
CA THR A 11 -67.28 -33.93 -45.10
C THR A 11 -66.30 -34.68 -45.99
N GLU A 12 -66.10 -35.96 -45.71
CA GLU A 12 -65.51 -36.95 -46.60
C GLU A 12 -66.50 -37.25 -47.73
N VAL A 13 -66.05 -37.26 -48.98
CA VAL A 13 -66.49 -38.22 -50.02
C VAL A 13 -65.30 -38.44 -50.98
N ASP A 14 -65.14 -39.71 -51.29
CA ASP A 14 -64.09 -40.42 -52.03
C ASP A 14 -64.20 -40.33 -53.56
N ASP A 15 -63.09 -40.71 -54.18
CA ASP A 15 -62.87 -41.25 -55.53
C ASP A 15 -62.74 -40.31 -56.75
N GLY A 16 -61.54 -40.37 -57.35
CA GLY A 16 -61.09 -39.56 -58.48
C GLY A 16 -59.59 -39.72 -58.72
N SER A 17 -59.17 -40.97 -58.96
CA SER A 17 -57.85 -41.36 -59.49
C SER A 17 -57.28 -40.38 -60.52
N ASP A 18 -56.23 -39.65 -60.16
CA ASP A 18 -55.10 -39.32 -61.04
C ASP A 18 -53.85 -39.09 -60.18
N GLY A 19 -52.80 -39.86 -60.48
CA GLY A 19 -51.59 -39.96 -59.67
C GLY A 19 -50.69 -38.72 -59.76
N GLU A 20 -50.93 -37.72 -58.92
CA GLU A 20 -49.93 -36.67 -58.66
C GLU A 20 -49.04 -37.07 -57.49
N GLU A 21 -47.90 -37.68 -57.82
CA GLU A 21 -46.78 -37.82 -56.87
C GLU A 21 -46.35 -36.44 -56.35
N PRO A 22 -46.10 -36.27 -55.04
CA PRO A 22 -45.63 -35.00 -54.50
C PRO A 22 -44.25 -34.67 -55.08
N LEU A 23 -44.15 -33.57 -55.83
CA LEU A 23 -42.89 -33.06 -56.38
C LEU A 23 -41.91 -32.75 -55.24
N VAL A 24 -41.01 -33.69 -54.94
CA VAL A 24 -39.89 -33.44 -54.03
C VAL A 24 -38.86 -32.62 -54.80
N ASP A 25 -38.62 -31.39 -54.33
CA ASP A 25 -37.57 -30.53 -54.88
C ASP A 25 -36.20 -31.15 -54.58
N MET A 26 -35.71 -31.95 -55.53
CA MET A 26 -34.39 -32.60 -55.51
C MET A 26 -33.27 -31.65 -55.97
N THR A 27 -33.54 -30.34 -56.13
CA THR A 27 -32.48 -29.42 -56.55
C THR A 27 -31.42 -29.29 -55.46
N LYS A 28 -30.22 -29.78 -55.75
CA LYS A 28 -29.01 -29.45 -54.98
C LYS A 28 -28.90 -27.93 -54.90
N ALA A 29 -28.89 -27.39 -53.69
CA ALA A 29 -28.71 -25.96 -53.46
C ALA A 29 -27.53 -25.42 -54.27
N LEU A 30 -27.83 -24.57 -55.26
CA LEU A 30 -26.82 -23.96 -56.13
C LEU A 30 -25.83 -23.18 -55.27
N SER A 31 -24.54 -23.53 -55.33
CA SER A 31 -23.49 -22.77 -54.68
C SER A 31 -23.37 -21.41 -55.37
N LEU A 32 -24.07 -20.41 -54.82
CA LEU A 32 -24.04 -19.04 -55.30
C LEU A 32 -22.65 -18.43 -55.08
N HIS A 33 -21.76 -18.60 -56.08
CA HIS A 33 -20.42 -18.03 -56.16
C HIS A 33 -20.43 -16.60 -56.72
N SER A 34 -21.40 -15.77 -56.31
CA SER A 34 -21.39 -14.36 -56.71
C SER A 34 -20.41 -13.57 -55.84
N LYS A 35 -19.75 -12.55 -56.41
CA LYS A 35 -18.92 -11.60 -55.64
C LYS A 35 -19.71 -10.93 -54.51
N ARG A 36 -21.04 -10.82 -54.63
CA ARG A 36 -21.94 -10.24 -53.61
C ARG A 36 -22.13 -11.18 -52.42
N THR A 37 -22.35 -12.47 -52.67
CA THR A 37 -22.49 -13.50 -51.61
C THR A 37 -21.16 -13.74 -50.90
N GLU A 38 -20.03 -13.70 -51.60
CA GLU A 38 -18.69 -13.76 -50.96
C GLU A 38 -18.42 -12.56 -50.05
N ARG A 39 -18.80 -11.34 -50.48
CA ARG A 39 -18.70 -10.13 -49.64
C ARG A 39 -19.60 -10.20 -48.41
N GLN A 40 -20.84 -10.68 -48.54
CA GLN A 40 -21.74 -10.91 -47.41
C GLN A 40 -21.19 -11.96 -46.46
N ARG A 41 -20.65 -13.08 -46.98
CA ARG A 41 -20.04 -14.14 -46.18
C ARG A 41 -18.78 -13.67 -45.46
N LYS A 42 -17.92 -12.85 -46.09
CA LYS A 42 -16.78 -12.19 -45.43
C LYS A 42 -17.23 -11.18 -44.36
N LYS A 43 -18.33 -10.45 -44.58
CA LYS A 43 -18.90 -9.51 -43.60
C LYS A 43 -19.50 -10.25 -42.39
N LEU A 44 -20.22 -11.36 -42.62
CA LEU A 44 -20.75 -12.23 -41.58
C LEU A 44 -19.63 -12.94 -40.82
N GLN A 45 -18.59 -13.43 -41.49
CA GLN A 45 -17.40 -13.99 -40.84
C GLN A 45 -16.63 -12.96 -40.02
N LYS A 46 -16.52 -11.70 -40.47
CA LYS A 46 -15.95 -10.61 -39.66
C LYS A 46 -16.81 -10.29 -38.44
N LYS A 47 -18.14 -10.29 -38.57
CA LYS A 47 -19.06 -10.10 -37.44
C LYS A 47 -19.02 -11.27 -36.45
N ALA A 48 -18.96 -12.51 -36.95
CA ALA A 48 -18.83 -13.71 -36.13
C ALA A 48 -17.48 -13.75 -35.42
N LYS A 49 -16.37 -13.37 -36.08
CA LYS A 49 -15.05 -13.22 -35.45
C LYS A 49 -15.03 -12.16 -34.35
N LYS A 50 -15.75 -11.04 -34.52
CA LYS A 50 -15.94 -10.02 -33.48
C LYS A 50 -16.77 -10.53 -32.29
N ALA A 51 -17.72 -11.44 -32.53
CA ALA A 51 -18.54 -12.04 -31.47
C ALA A 51 -17.80 -13.15 -30.69
N THR A 52 -16.66 -13.63 -31.20
CA THR A 52 -15.80 -14.65 -30.57
C THR A 52 -14.54 -14.08 -29.92
N GLU A 53 -14.43 -12.75 -29.74
CA GLU A 53 -13.39 -12.21 -28.86
C GLU A 53 -13.69 -12.71 -27.44
N ALA A 54 -12.89 -13.66 -26.98
CA ALA A 54 -13.04 -14.27 -25.67
C ALA A 54 -13.04 -13.17 -24.61
N ALA A 55 -13.99 -13.26 -23.66
CA ALA A 55 -14.02 -12.38 -22.51
C ALA A 55 -12.63 -12.34 -21.87
N ASN A 56 -12.04 -11.16 -21.80
CA ASN A 56 -10.73 -10.94 -21.23
C ASN A 56 -10.86 -10.05 -19.98
N LEU A 57 -9.84 -10.04 -19.12
CA LEU A 57 -9.88 -9.26 -17.88
C LEU A 57 -10.24 -7.78 -18.13
N LEU A 58 -9.70 -7.18 -19.19
CA LEU A 58 -9.92 -5.77 -19.55
C LEU A 58 -11.33 -5.50 -20.10
N SER A 59 -12.09 -6.54 -20.44
CA SER A 59 -13.50 -6.42 -20.84
C SER A 59 -14.47 -6.38 -19.65
N LEU A 60 -13.97 -6.55 -18.42
CA LEU A 60 -14.77 -6.42 -17.21
C LEU A 60 -15.09 -4.94 -16.92
N PRO A 61 -16.27 -4.64 -16.35
CA PRO A 61 -16.55 -3.34 -15.73
C PRO A 61 -15.49 -2.96 -14.69
N THR A 62 -15.22 -1.66 -14.58
CA THR A 62 -14.19 -1.13 -13.66
C THR A 62 -14.45 -1.51 -12.22
N GLU A 63 -15.71 -1.59 -11.80
CA GLU A 63 -16.13 -1.99 -10.46
C GLU A 63 -15.64 -3.41 -10.13
N LEU A 64 -15.82 -4.35 -11.07
CA LEU A 64 -15.33 -5.72 -10.88
C LEU A 64 -13.80 -5.80 -10.89
N LEU A 65 -13.14 -4.93 -11.67
CA LEU A 65 -11.68 -4.83 -11.60
C LEU A 65 -11.21 -4.35 -10.23
N VAL A 66 -11.87 -3.35 -9.65
CA VAL A 66 -11.57 -2.85 -8.30
C VAL A 66 -11.80 -3.95 -7.26
N ASP A 67 -12.92 -4.67 -7.32
CA ASP A 67 -13.21 -5.79 -6.42
C ASP A 67 -12.12 -6.87 -6.48
N ILE A 68 -11.64 -7.21 -7.69
CA ILE A 68 -10.53 -8.15 -7.87
C ILE A 68 -9.25 -7.61 -7.25
N ILE A 69 -8.94 -6.32 -7.46
CA ILE A 69 -7.73 -5.68 -6.94
C ILE A 69 -7.75 -5.65 -5.39
N GLU A 70 -8.90 -5.44 -4.75
CA GLU A 70 -9.04 -5.47 -3.28
C GLU A 70 -8.75 -6.85 -2.65
N LEU A 71 -8.76 -7.92 -3.46
CA LEU A 71 -8.38 -9.26 -3.01
C LEU A 71 -6.86 -9.49 -3.05
N LEU A 72 -6.12 -8.69 -3.81
CA LEU A 72 -4.68 -8.81 -4.00
C LEU A 72 -3.88 -8.30 -2.79
N LEU A 73 -2.60 -8.64 -2.74
CA LEU A 73 -1.64 -7.99 -1.85
C LEU A 73 -1.21 -6.63 -2.45
N PRO A 74 -0.81 -5.64 -1.64
CA PRO A 74 -0.30 -4.36 -2.15
C PRO A 74 0.81 -4.51 -3.20
N SER A 75 1.72 -5.48 -3.01
CA SER A 75 2.79 -5.80 -3.96
C SER A 75 2.28 -6.37 -5.29
N ASP A 76 1.17 -7.12 -5.26
CA ASP A 76 0.49 -7.63 -6.45
C ASP A 76 -0.26 -6.50 -7.18
N CYS A 77 -0.88 -5.57 -6.45
CA CYS A 77 -1.52 -4.39 -7.05
C CYS A 77 -0.51 -3.55 -7.85
N LEU A 78 0.67 -3.31 -7.28
CA LEU A 78 1.74 -2.57 -7.96
C LEU A 78 2.30 -3.34 -9.16
N ARG A 79 2.41 -4.67 -9.07
CA ARG A 79 2.79 -5.51 -10.22
C ARG A 79 1.72 -5.47 -11.31
N LEU A 80 0.43 -5.55 -10.96
CA LEU A 80 -0.68 -5.44 -11.88
C LEU A 80 -0.66 -4.11 -12.65
N ALA A 81 -0.36 -3.02 -11.95
CA ALA A 81 -0.20 -1.70 -12.57
C ALA A 81 0.93 -1.63 -13.61
N SER A 82 1.87 -2.57 -13.60
CA SER A 82 2.96 -2.61 -14.60
C SER A 82 2.64 -3.47 -15.84
N VAL A 83 1.52 -4.20 -15.84
CA VAL A 83 1.16 -5.13 -16.92
C VAL A 83 0.75 -4.40 -18.20
N CYS A 84 -0.15 -3.42 -18.09
CA CYS A 84 -0.58 -2.60 -19.23
C CYS A 84 -1.07 -1.22 -18.78
N ARG A 85 -1.27 -0.31 -19.74
CA ARG A 85 -1.69 1.07 -19.47
C ARG A 85 -3.06 1.17 -18.81
N ASP A 86 -4.02 0.33 -19.22
CA ASP A 86 -5.39 0.39 -18.70
C ASP A 86 -5.42 -0.04 -17.22
N LEU A 87 -4.74 -1.14 -16.88
CA LEU A 87 -4.61 -1.57 -15.48
C LEU A 87 -3.81 -0.57 -14.64
N ASN A 88 -2.78 0.05 -15.23
CA ASN A 88 -2.07 1.13 -14.57
C ASN A 88 -3.03 2.27 -14.19
N GLN A 89 -3.86 2.73 -15.13
CA GLN A 89 -4.82 3.80 -14.89
C GLN A 89 -5.83 3.43 -13.80
N VAL A 90 -6.39 2.21 -13.84
CA VAL A 90 -7.33 1.73 -12.81
C VAL A 90 -6.67 1.75 -11.42
N VAL A 91 -5.45 1.20 -11.30
CA VAL A 91 -4.73 1.17 -10.02
C VAL A 91 -4.33 2.57 -9.55
N GLN A 92 -3.94 3.49 -10.45
CA GLN A 92 -3.61 4.86 -10.06
C GLN A 92 -4.86 5.63 -9.61
N TYR A 93 -5.98 5.48 -10.32
CA TYR A 93 -7.21 6.22 -10.03
C TYR A 93 -7.91 5.72 -8.76
N HIS A 94 -8.01 4.39 -8.58
CA HIS A 94 -8.66 3.79 -7.41
C HIS A 94 -7.70 3.42 -6.27
N GLY A 95 -6.39 3.66 -6.46
CA GLY A 95 -5.35 3.15 -5.57
C GLY A 95 -5.46 3.61 -4.12
N GLU A 96 -5.99 4.81 -3.87
CA GLU A 96 -6.21 5.29 -2.50
C GLU A 96 -7.31 4.52 -1.77
N ALA A 97 -8.46 4.33 -2.41
CA ALA A 97 -9.59 3.59 -1.84
C ALA A 97 -9.22 2.11 -1.62
N VAL A 98 -8.62 1.48 -2.64
CA VAL A 98 -8.11 0.12 -2.56
C VAL A 98 -7.09 -0.03 -1.44
N ALA A 99 -6.10 0.85 -1.36
CA ALA A 99 -5.08 0.75 -0.33
C ALA A 99 -5.66 0.92 1.07
N LYS A 100 -6.63 1.83 1.25
CA LYS A 100 -7.35 1.98 2.52
C LYS A 100 -8.09 0.69 2.89
N HIS A 101 -8.83 0.09 1.96
CA HIS A 101 -9.50 -1.19 2.18
C HIS A 101 -8.49 -2.28 2.60
N LEU A 102 -7.36 -2.39 1.89
CA LEU A 102 -6.32 -3.36 2.21
C LEU A 102 -5.71 -3.15 3.60
N ILE A 103 -5.44 -1.90 3.97
CA ILE A 103 -4.90 -1.54 5.29
C ILE A 103 -5.92 -1.90 6.39
N ASP A 104 -7.17 -1.49 6.25
CA ASP A 104 -8.20 -1.74 7.26
C ASP A 104 -8.47 -3.24 7.43
N LYS A 105 -8.40 -4.01 6.33
CA LYS A 105 -8.65 -5.46 6.33
C LYS A 105 -7.47 -6.26 6.85
N ARG A 106 -6.23 -5.93 6.45
CA ARG A 106 -5.04 -6.77 6.64
C ARG A 106 -3.99 -6.19 7.59
N TYR A 107 -3.88 -4.87 7.71
CA TYR A 107 -2.76 -4.19 8.36
C TYR A 107 -3.21 -3.16 9.42
N SER A 108 -4.32 -3.44 10.08
CA SER A 108 -5.01 -2.49 10.95
C SER A 108 -4.23 -2.15 12.23
N SER A 109 -3.48 -3.10 12.79
CA SER A 109 -2.66 -2.93 13.99
C SER A 109 -1.33 -2.25 13.67
N LEU A 110 -0.71 -2.66 12.56
CA LEU A 110 0.52 -2.08 12.05
C LEU A 110 0.30 -0.63 11.63
N ALA A 111 -0.80 -0.30 10.96
CA ALA A 111 -1.09 1.07 10.55
C ALA A 111 -1.20 2.04 11.74
N LYS A 112 -1.75 1.59 12.87
CA LYS A 112 -1.81 2.37 14.12
C LYS A 112 -0.43 2.54 14.77
N SER A 113 0.43 1.53 14.64
CA SER A 113 1.79 1.52 15.22
C SER A 113 2.78 2.34 14.39
N PHE A 114 2.54 2.45 13.08
CA PHE A 114 3.43 3.09 12.12
C PHE A 114 2.72 4.22 11.36
N PRO A 115 2.36 5.33 12.03
CA PRO A 115 1.73 6.46 11.35
C PRO A 115 2.66 7.01 10.25
N ARG A 116 2.07 7.61 9.21
CA ARG A 116 2.85 8.27 8.16
C ARG A 116 3.29 9.66 8.61
N PRO A 117 4.53 10.08 8.29
CA PRO A 117 4.90 11.48 8.41
C PRO A 117 4.11 12.34 7.40
N VAL A 118 4.01 13.63 7.68
CA VAL A 118 3.25 14.59 6.89
C VAL A 118 4.21 15.58 6.21
N TYR A 119 3.92 15.97 4.98
CA TYR A 119 4.67 17.03 4.30
C TYR A 119 4.51 18.37 5.03
N LEU A 120 5.57 19.16 5.10
CA LEU A 120 5.51 20.50 5.67
C LEU A 120 4.49 21.38 4.93
N SER A 121 4.33 21.19 3.62
CA SER A 121 3.34 21.90 2.80
C SER A 121 1.88 21.63 3.19
N ALA A 122 1.60 20.52 3.89
CA ALA A 122 0.27 20.22 4.41
C ALA A 122 0.03 20.77 5.84
N VAL A 123 1.08 21.30 6.48
CA VAL A 123 1.00 21.97 7.78
C VAL A 123 0.67 23.45 7.58
N ASP A 124 -0.16 24.03 8.45
CA ASP A 124 -0.48 25.47 8.45
C ASP A 124 0.80 26.33 8.52
N ALA A 125 0.88 27.31 7.62
CA ALA A 125 2.03 28.19 7.42
C ALA A 125 2.45 28.92 8.71
N LYS A 126 1.52 29.18 9.63
CA LYS A 126 1.84 29.83 10.92
C LYS A 126 2.85 29.05 11.77
N TYR A 127 2.95 27.73 11.57
CA TYR A 127 3.86 26.87 12.32
C TYR A 127 5.23 26.71 11.65
N HIS A 128 5.39 27.14 10.40
CA HIS A 128 6.59 26.83 9.60
C HIS A 128 7.86 27.43 10.20
N ASP A 129 7.82 28.68 10.69
CA ASP A 129 8.98 29.33 11.31
C ASP A 129 9.48 28.55 12.54
N ALA A 130 8.55 28.11 13.39
CA ALA A 130 8.88 27.32 14.58
C ALA A 130 9.48 25.95 14.22
N LEU A 131 8.90 25.27 13.23
CA LEU A 131 9.34 23.96 12.75
C LEU A 131 10.69 24.01 12.04
N LEU A 132 10.98 25.07 11.29
CA LEU A 132 12.24 25.26 10.57
C LEU A 132 13.33 25.94 11.40
N SER A 133 13.00 26.44 12.59
CA SER A 133 13.95 27.14 13.46
C SER A 133 15.21 26.31 13.75
N LYS A 134 16.37 26.96 13.79
CA LYS A 134 17.64 26.29 14.11
C LYS A 134 17.60 25.62 15.49
N GLY A 135 16.91 26.22 16.46
CA GLY A 135 16.72 25.65 17.80
C GLY A 135 15.98 24.31 17.74
N ARG A 136 14.89 24.25 16.98
CA ARG A 136 14.15 23.00 16.75
C ARG A 136 15.02 21.96 16.06
N GLN A 137 15.74 22.33 15.00
CA GLN A 137 16.58 21.40 14.25
C GLN A 137 17.70 20.80 15.11
N ARG A 138 18.31 21.59 16.00
CA ARG A 138 19.29 21.10 16.98
C ARG A 138 18.67 20.14 17.99
N MET A 139 17.49 20.46 18.51
CA MET A 139 16.82 19.59 19.48
C MET A 139 16.48 18.22 18.88
N LEU A 140 16.13 18.19 17.58
CA LEU A 140 15.86 16.95 16.86
C LEU A 140 17.12 16.14 16.53
N GLU A 141 18.33 16.68 16.74
CA GLU A 141 19.56 15.94 16.45
C GLU A 141 19.64 14.60 17.18
N ILE A 142 19.08 14.49 18.40
CA ILE A 142 19.05 13.21 19.13
C ILE A 142 18.30 12.11 18.38
N HIS A 143 17.33 12.48 17.54
CA HIS A 143 16.55 11.59 16.68
C HIS A 143 17.05 11.58 15.23
N LYS A 144 18.20 12.23 14.96
CA LYS A 144 18.89 12.27 13.66
C LYS A 144 20.35 11.75 13.73
N ARG A 145 20.93 11.65 14.93
CA ARG A 145 22.26 11.10 15.23
C ARG A 145 22.35 9.62 14.82
N PRO A 146 23.55 9.12 14.50
CA PRO A 146 23.81 8.44 13.23
C PRO A 146 23.24 7.03 13.23
N TYR A 147 21.96 6.92 12.96
CA TYR A 147 21.41 5.70 12.43
C TYR A 147 22.17 5.40 11.15
N GLN A 148 22.94 4.30 11.15
CA GLN A 148 23.66 3.87 9.95
C GLN A 148 22.68 3.54 8.81
N HIS A 149 21.41 3.31 9.12
CA HIS A 149 20.40 2.79 8.20
C HIS A 149 19.21 3.75 7.97
N VAL A 150 19.25 4.98 8.49
CA VAL A 150 18.16 5.97 8.30
C VAL A 150 18.72 7.27 7.74
N LYS A 151 18.17 7.70 6.61
CA LYS A 151 18.42 9.05 6.07
C LYS A 151 17.59 10.03 6.88
N SER A 152 18.20 11.10 7.41
CA SER A 152 17.39 12.18 8.01
C SER A 152 16.47 12.82 6.96
N PRO A 153 15.21 13.11 7.31
CA PRO A 153 14.30 13.79 6.39
C PRO A 153 14.73 15.25 6.20
N GLU A 154 14.50 15.76 5.00
CA GLU A 154 14.75 17.17 4.67
C GLU A 154 13.71 18.06 5.39
N PRO A 155 14.13 18.98 6.29
CA PRO A 155 13.19 19.76 7.11
C PRO A 155 12.26 20.66 6.30
N THR A 156 12.68 21.07 5.11
CA THR A 156 11.84 21.89 4.19
C THR A 156 10.78 21.08 3.46
N GLN A 157 10.89 19.75 3.47
CA GLN A 157 9.94 18.85 2.81
C GLN A 157 9.00 18.19 3.81
N ILE A 158 9.54 17.62 4.88
CA ILE A 158 8.76 16.86 5.88
C ILE A 158 8.59 17.69 7.15
N CYS A 159 7.40 17.63 7.74
CA CYS A 159 7.14 18.27 9.03
C CYS A 159 8.15 17.80 10.07
N SER A 160 8.80 18.74 10.75
CA SER A 160 9.83 18.47 11.75
C SER A 160 9.27 18.29 13.17
N CYS A 161 7.95 18.10 13.33
CA CYS A 161 7.37 17.71 14.61
C CYS A 161 7.92 16.34 15.06
N LEU A 162 7.85 16.02 16.36
CA LEU A 162 8.51 14.83 16.89
C LEU A 162 7.87 13.56 16.31
N THR A 163 6.53 13.52 16.27
CA THR A 163 5.75 12.44 15.64
C THR A 163 6.20 12.16 14.21
N CYS A 164 6.36 13.17 13.35
CA CYS A 164 6.75 12.96 11.95
C CYS A 164 8.21 12.48 11.81
N ILE A 165 9.14 12.98 12.64
CA ILE A 165 10.52 12.50 12.63
C ILE A 165 10.59 11.02 13.05
N LEU A 166 9.89 10.63 14.12
CA LEU A 166 9.84 9.24 14.56
C LEU A 166 9.13 8.33 13.55
N ALA A 167 8.03 8.79 12.97
CA ALA A 167 7.33 8.10 11.89
C ALA A 167 8.25 7.84 10.69
N TRP A 168 8.98 8.85 10.23
CA TRP A 168 9.96 8.72 9.15
C TRP A 168 11.04 7.68 9.49
N ASN A 169 11.64 7.79 10.68
CA ASN A 169 12.69 6.87 11.11
C ASN A 169 12.18 5.42 11.17
N ASN A 170 10.98 5.22 11.71
CA ASN A 170 10.36 3.91 11.77
C ASN A 170 10.13 3.33 10.37
N LEU A 171 9.57 4.10 9.44
CA LEU A 171 9.34 3.61 8.07
C LEU A 171 10.65 3.29 7.34
N CYS A 172 11.71 4.09 7.52
CA CYS A 172 13.03 3.78 6.97
C CYS A 172 13.58 2.47 7.54
N LEU A 173 13.43 2.27 8.86
CA LEU A 173 13.82 1.05 9.53
C LEU A 173 13.03 -0.17 9.01
N LEU A 174 11.72 -0.07 8.79
CA LEU A 174 10.93 -1.18 8.25
C LEU A 174 11.46 -1.63 6.89
N VAL A 175 11.78 -0.67 6.01
CA VAL A 175 12.32 -0.95 4.68
C VAL A 175 13.73 -1.55 4.78
N ASP A 176 14.60 -1.03 5.65
CA ASP A 176 15.95 -1.57 5.85
C ASP A 176 15.90 -2.99 6.47
N LEU A 177 15.08 -3.22 7.49
CA LEU A 177 14.90 -4.53 8.10
C LEU A 177 14.41 -5.56 7.08
N ALA A 178 13.41 -5.20 6.26
CA ALA A 178 12.92 -6.07 5.19
C ALA A 178 14.00 -6.40 4.15
N HIS A 179 14.90 -5.46 3.83
CA HIS A 179 16.04 -5.71 2.95
C HIS A 179 16.98 -6.79 3.50
N TRP A 180 17.26 -6.77 4.80
CA TRP A 180 18.18 -7.71 5.46
C TRP A 180 17.53 -9.02 5.92
N GLN A 181 16.20 -9.14 5.85
CA GLN A 181 15.48 -10.31 6.36
C GLN A 181 15.96 -11.63 5.72
N GLY A 182 16.37 -11.60 4.45
CA GLY A 182 16.95 -12.77 3.78
C GLY A 182 18.20 -13.30 4.47
N GLN A 183 19.16 -12.42 4.76
CA GLN A 183 20.40 -12.78 5.48
C GLN A 183 20.09 -13.23 6.91
N LEU A 184 19.19 -12.53 7.60
CA LEU A 184 18.80 -12.87 8.98
C LEU A 184 18.19 -14.28 9.08
N ASP A 185 17.36 -14.67 8.11
CA ASP A 185 16.76 -16.01 8.08
C ASP A 185 17.78 -17.12 7.81
N ARG A 186 18.80 -16.83 6.99
CA ARG A 186 19.91 -17.75 6.70
C ARG A 186 20.99 -17.75 7.77
N HIS A 187 20.85 -16.93 8.82
CA HIS A 187 21.86 -16.73 9.87
C HIS A 187 23.20 -16.25 9.31
N GLU A 188 23.17 -15.50 8.20
CA GLU A 188 24.35 -14.88 7.62
C GLU A 188 24.67 -13.59 8.39
N PRO A 189 25.96 -13.32 8.68
CA PRO A 189 26.37 -12.07 9.33
C PRO A 189 26.04 -10.86 8.44
N LEU A 190 25.39 -9.85 9.03
CA LEU A 190 25.14 -8.58 8.36
C LEU A 190 26.47 -7.82 8.21
N PRO A 191 26.66 -7.05 7.12
CA PRO A 191 27.86 -6.25 6.94
C PRO A 191 28.08 -5.28 8.10
N ILE A 192 29.26 -5.35 8.71
CA ILE A 192 29.65 -4.45 9.80
C ILE A 192 30.20 -3.16 9.17
N ILE A 193 29.66 -2.02 9.59
CA ILE A 193 30.19 -0.70 9.23
C ILE A 193 31.10 -0.23 10.35
N GLU A 194 32.36 0.02 10.02
CA GLU A 194 33.34 0.54 10.97
C GLU A 194 32.90 1.90 11.53
N ARG A 195 33.29 2.18 12.78
CA ARG A 195 32.90 3.46 13.40
C ARG A 195 33.55 4.62 12.65
N GLY A 196 32.76 5.66 12.40
CA GLY A 196 33.24 6.86 11.70
C GLY A 196 33.31 6.71 10.17
N THR A 197 33.04 5.53 9.62
CA THR A 197 32.94 5.33 8.18
C THR A 197 31.48 5.27 7.74
N ASN A 198 31.24 5.56 6.47
CA ASN A 198 29.93 5.37 5.83
C ASN A 198 30.18 4.90 4.40
N PRO A 199 30.21 3.58 4.17
CA PRO A 199 30.59 3.03 2.87
C PRO A 199 29.52 3.36 1.81
N GLU A 200 29.95 3.45 0.55
CA GLU A 200 29.09 3.83 -0.58
C GLU A 200 27.84 2.95 -0.70
N TRP A 201 27.99 1.63 -0.53
CA TRP A 201 26.85 0.71 -0.56
C TRP A 201 25.78 1.06 0.48
N ASN A 202 26.19 1.58 1.64
CA ASN A 202 25.27 1.95 2.72
C ASN A 202 24.57 3.27 2.41
N LEU A 203 25.30 4.25 1.88
CA LEU A 203 24.72 5.52 1.40
C LEU A 203 23.65 5.25 0.34
N ASP A 204 23.95 4.38 -0.62
CA ASP A 204 23.02 3.99 -1.68
C ASP A 204 21.79 3.27 -1.15
N LEU A 205 21.98 2.30 -0.23
CA LEU A 205 20.87 1.59 0.39
C LEU A 205 19.95 2.54 1.16
N VAL A 206 20.53 3.41 1.98
CA VAL A 206 19.79 4.38 2.79
C VAL A 206 19.05 5.40 1.91
N ALA A 207 19.65 5.84 0.79
CA ALA A 207 18.99 6.71 -0.18
C ALA A 207 17.82 6.01 -0.91
N LYS A 208 17.99 4.74 -1.29
CA LYS A 208 16.91 3.92 -1.88
C LYS A 208 15.77 3.72 -0.90
N ASN A 209 16.07 3.41 0.37
CA ASN A 209 15.06 3.24 1.41
C ASN A 209 14.28 4.55 1.63
N ALA A 210 14.97 5.69 1.73
CA ALA A 210 14.33 7.00 1.85
C ALA A 210 13.41 7.33 0.65
N THR A 211 13.77 6.90 -0.56
CA THR A 211 12.94 7.09 -1.76
C THR A 211 11.65 6.27 -1.67
N ILE A 212 11.71 5.03 -1.15
CA ILE A 212 10.52 4.20 -0.92
C ILE A 212 9.62 4.85 0.14
N VAL A 213 10.21 5.36 1.22
CA VAL A 213 9.46 6.07 2.27
C VAL A 213 8.82 7.34 1.71
N ASP A 214 9.51 8.17 0.93
CA ASP A 214 8.89 9.36 0.30
C ASP A 214 7.69 8.97 -0.59
N LYS A 215 7.82 7.91 -1.39
CA LYS A 215 6.69 7.38 -2.19
C LYS A 215 5.52 6.96 -1.31
N SER A 216 5.76 6.34 -0.16
CA SER A 216 4.71 5.93 0.78
C SER A 216 3.93 7.11 1.39
N ILE A 217 4.55 8.28 1.49
CA ILE A 217 3.90 9.49 1.98
C ILE A 217 2.93 10.03 0.92
N ARG A 218 3.35 10.00 -0.36
CA ARG A 218 2.53 10.44 -1.51
C ARG A 218 1.43 9.45 -1.88
N SER A 219 1.68 8.16 -1.71
CA SER A 219 0.80 7.09 -2.17
C SER A 219 0.48 6.10 -1.06
N THR A 220 -0.80 6.01 -0.71
CA THR A 220 -1.31 5.08 0.30
C THR A 220 -1.04 3.61 -0.08
N LEU A 221 -0.99 3.28 -1.38
CA LEU A 221 -0.65 1.94 -1.84
C LEU A 221 0.82 1.57 -1.56
N TRP A 222 1.75 2.52 -1.72
CA TRP A 222 3.15 2.32 -1.34
C TRP A 222 3.32 2.19 0.17
N TYR A 223 2.52 2.90 0.95
CA TYR A 223 2.48 2.70 2.41
C TYR A 223 1.95 1.31 2.79
N ALA A 224 0.86 0.85 2.17
CA ALA A 224 0.36 -0.50 2.35
C ALA A 224 1.42 -1.56 1.99
N LEU A 225 2.23 -1.33 0.95
CA LEU A 225 3.37 -2.20 0.62
C LEU A 225 4.41 -2.26 1.75
N ILE A 226 4.75 -1.13 2.39
CA ILE A 226 5.67 -1.15 3.54
C ILE A 226 5.09 -1.99 4.68
N LEU A 227 3.78 -1.86 4.95
CA LEU A 227 3.11 -2.67 5.98
C LEU A 227 3.08 -4.16 5.63
N GLU A 228 2.79 -4.52 4.37
CA GLU A 228 2.86 -5.89 3.86
C GLU A 228 4.25 -6.49 4.10
N ARG A 229 5.31 -5.77 3.72
CA ARG A 229 6.70 -6.22 3.88
C ARG A 229 7.09 -6.35 5.35
N HIS A 230 6.60 -5.43 6.19
CA HIS A 230 6.86 -5.49 7.62
C HIS A 230 6.13 -6.65 8.31
N LEU A 231 4.89 -6.95 7.89
CA LEU A 231 4.18 -8.13 8.36
C LEU A 231 4.95 -9.41 8.01
N ASP A 232 5.39 -9.56 6.76
CA ASP A 232 6.24 -10.69 6.34
C ASP A 232 7.52 -10.79 7.19
N THR A 233 8.20 -9.67 7.37
CA THR A 233 9.43 -9.57 8.18
C THR A 233 9.18 -9.97 9.64
N THR A 234 8.07 -9.53 10.22
CA THR A 234 7.68 -9.87 11.60
C THR A 234 7.36 -11.35 11.73
N VAL A 235 6.55 -11.92 10.82
CA VAL A 235 6.23 -13.35 10.78
C VAL A 235 7.50 -14.20 10.68
N ARG A 236 8.42 -13.83 9.77
CA ARG A 236 9.69 -14.54 9.58
C ARG A 236 10.61 -14.44 10.79
N THR A 237 10.64 -13.27 11.43
CA THR A 237 11.38 -13.05 12.69
C THR A 237 10.84 -13.92 13.83
N ILE A 238 9.52 -13.97 14.03
CA ILE A 238 8.90 -14.84 15.04
C ILE A 238 9.13 -16.32 14.72
N ARG A 239 9.04 -16.73 13.45
CA ARG A 239 9.36 -18.10 13.00
C ARG A 239 10.82 -18.45 13.31
N ARG A 240 11.78 -17.54 13.08
CA ARG A 240 13.19 -17.71 13.45
C ARG A 240 13.36 -17.81 14.97
N TYR A 241 12.71 -16.94 15.73
CA TYR A 241 12.74 -16.93 17.19
C TYR A 241 12.20 -18.24 17.80
N LYS A 242 11.11 -18.80 17.25
CA LYS A 242 10.58 -20.10 17.67
C LYS A 242 11.59 -21.24 17.48
N ARG A 243 12.42 -21.19 16.43
CA ARG A 243 13.46 -22.21 16.18
C ARG A 243 14.60 -22.18 17.19
N THR A 244 14.82 -21.06 17.90
CA THR A 244 15.86 -20.98 18.92
C THR A 244 15.47 -21.67 20.25
N GLY A 245 14.32 -22.35 20.31
CA GLY A 245 13.90 -23.15 21.46
C GLY A 245 13.36 -22.33 22.65
N LYS A 246 13.06 -21.05 22.44
CA LYS A 246 12.44 -20.21 23.49
C LYS A 246 10.97 -20.58 23.68
N SER A 247 10.53 -20.63 24.95
CA SER A 247 9.24 -21.20 25.35
C SER A 247 8.02 -20.36 24.95
N THR A 248 8.18 -19.04 24.86
CA THR A 248 7.07 -18.11 24.56
C THR A 248 7.23 -17.56 23.15
N VAL A 249 6.24 -17.83 22.30
CA VAL A 249 6.17 -17.25 20.95
C VAL A 249 5.54 -15.86 21.08
N PRO A 250 6.19 -14.79 20.58
CA PRO A 250 5.58 -13.46 20.58
C PRO A 250 4.16 -13.48 20.00
N TYR A 251 3.22 -12.87 20.73
CA TYR A 251 1.80 -12.73 20.34
C TYR A 251 1.03 -14.04 20.13
N ASP A 252 1.55 -15.17 20.63
CA ASP A 252 0.96 -16.50 20.42
C ASP A 252 0.64 -16.77 18.94
N MET A 253 1.52 -16.32 18.03
CA MET A 253 1.31 -16.45 16.59
C MET A 253 1.27 -17.94 16.17
N THR A 254 0.17 -18.33 15.52
CA THR A 254 -0.04 -19.68 14.98
C THR A 254 0.46 -19.81 13.54
N ALA A 255 0.43 -21.03 12.99
CA ALA A 255 0.72 -21.23 11.56
C ALA A 255 -0.36 -20.57 10.67
N GLU A 256 -1.63 -20.71 11.05
CA GLU A 256 -2.76 -20.09 10.34
C GLU A 256 -2.66 -18.57 10.33
N ASP A 257 -2.28 -17.95 11.45
CA ASP A 257 -2.05 -16.51 11.54
C ASP A 257 -0.99 -16.05 10.53
N ALA A 258 0.11 -16.78 10.45
CA ALA A 258 1.21 -16.49 9.55
C ALA A 258 0.81 -16.63 8.06
N ASP A 259 -0.06 -17.58 7.74
CA ASP A 259 -0.52 -17.83 6.37
C ASP A 259 -1.71 -16.92 5.97
N SER A 260 -2.41 -16.33 6.95
CA SER A 260 -3.54 -15.42 6.71
C SER A 260 -3.15 -14.14 5.96
N GLY A 261 -1.88 -13.71 6.09
CA GLY A 261 -1.41 -12.43 5.58
C GLY A 261 -2.13 -11.23 6.22
N THR A 262 -2.59 -11.38 7.47
CA THR A 262 -3.20 -10.31 8.26
C THR A 262 -2.47 -10.12 9.59
N ASP A 263 -2.59 -8.93 10.17
CA ASP A 263 -1.90 -8.54 11.39
C ASP A 263 -2.76 -8.63 12.66
N ARG A 264 -3.97 -9.16 12.56
CA ARG A 264 -4.96 -9.20 13.68
C ARG A 264 -4.43 -9.88 14.94
N TRP A 265 -3.57 -10.88 14.78
CA TRP A 265 -2.94 -11.61 15.90
C TRP A 265 -1.99 -10.72 16.71
N LEU A 266 -1.49 -9.60 16.16
CA LEU A 266 -0.70 -8.61 16.91
C LEU A 266 -1.51 -7.88 17.99
N GLU A 267 -2.84 -8.02 18.02
CA GLU A 267 -3.69 -7.52 19.11
C GLU A 267 -3.68 -8.43 20.34
N ARG A 268 -3.17 -9.67 20.22
CA ARG A 268 -2.96 -10.56 21.37
C ARG A 268 -1.85 -9.99 22.26
N LYS A 269 -1.77 -10.50 23.49
CA LYS A 269 -0.71 -10.11 24.43
C LYS A 269 0.64 -10.51 23.85
N GLY A 270 1.61 -9.61 23.89
CA GLY A 270 2.95 -9.84 23.36
C GLY A 270 3.98 -8.90 23.98
N PRO A 271 5.25 -8.99 23.56
CA PRO A 271 6.30 -8.12 24.06
C PRO A 271 6.04 -6.67 23.64
N ASP A 272 6.20 -5.74 24.57
CA ASP A 272 6.22 -4.32 24.23
C ASP A 272 7.54 -3.99 23.51
N THR A 273 7.49 -3.17 22.47
CA THR A 273 8.69 -2.69 21.77
C THR A 273 8.80 -1.19 21.87
N TYR A 274 9.59 -0.70 22.83
CA TYR A 274 9.81 0.74 23.01
C TYR A 274 11.08 1.24 22.33
N GLU A 275 12.10 0.38 22.24
CA GLU A 275 13.42 0.79 21.79
C GLU A 275 13.54 0.75 20.27
N PHE A 276 14.02 1.85 19.71
CA PHE A 276 14.39 1.93 18.30
C PHE A 276 15.69 1.13 18.06
N PRO A 277 15.75 0.22 17.08
CA PRO A 277 16.97 -0.46 16.66
C PRO A 277 18.01 0.52 16.11
N TRP A 278 18.91 1.04 16.95
CA TRP A 278 19.89 2.06 16.54
C TRP A 278 20.92 1.56 15.52
N ARG A 279 21.16 0.25 15.49
CA ARG A 279 22.17 -0.41 14.65
C ARG A 279 21.60 -1.72 14.10
N ARG A 280 22.15 -2.18 12.96
CA ARG A 280 21.69 -3.41 12.30
C ARG A 280 22.03 -4.69 13.08
N ASP A 281 23.04 -4.65 13.94
CA ASP A 281 23.34 -5.75 14.89
C ASP A 281 22.15 -6.08 15.79
N THR A 282 21.32 -5.09 16.12
CA THR A 282 20.14 -5.24 16.95
C THR A 282 19.08 -6.11 16.28
N TYR A 283 19.09 -6.22 14.95
CA TYR A 283 18.10 -7.00 14.18
C TYR A 283 18.11 -8.49 14.54
N TYR A 284 19.25 -9.03 14.97
CA TYR A 284 19.35 -10.44 15.41
C TYR A 284 18.54 -10.71 16.68
N HIS A 285 18.43 -9.71 17.55
CA HIS A 285 17.79 -9.82 18.86
C HIS A 285 16.33 -9.38 18.87
N LEU A 286 15.83 -8.84 17.76
CA LEU A 286 14.42 -8.46 17.64
C LEU A 286 13.53 -9.71 17.64
N GLU A 287 12.58 -9.73 18.57
CA GLU A 287 11.53 -10.76 18.63
C GLU A 287 10.37 -10.39 17.71
N ALA A 288 9.99 -9.12 17.76
CA ALA A 288 9.09 -8.42 16.87
C ALA A 288 9.30 -6.92 17.05
N TYR A 289 9.12 -6.12 16.00
CA TYR A 289 9.23 -4.67 16.09
C TYR A 289 7.89 -4.00 15.82
N VAL A 290 7.15 -3.64 16.87
CA VAL A 290 5.85 -2.96 16.76
C VAL A 290 5.73 -1.86 17.83
N PRO A 291 6.31 -0.67 17.57
CA PRO A 291 6.39 0.43 18.53
C PRO A 291 5.09 1.24 18.61
N ASN A 292 5.12 2.34 19.36
CA ASN A 292 4.00 3.30 19.50
C ASN A 292 2.71 2.71 20.08
N ARG A 293 2.87 1.62 20.86
CA ARG A 293 1.79 0.99 21.60
C ARG A 293 2.29 0.42 22.92
N LYS A 294 1.36 0.22 23.86
CA LYS A 294 1.61 -0.40 25.16
C LYS A 294 0.48 -1.35 25.50
N TYR A 295 0.78 -2.55 25.98
CA TYR A 295 -0.26 -3.45 26.46
C TYR A 295 -0.78 -2.99 27.84
N SER A 296 -2.09 -2.78 27.95
CA SER A 296 -2.74 -2.51 29.24
C SER A 296 -3.26 -3.83 29.81
N SER A 297 -2.64 -4.30 30.90
CA SER A 297 -3.10 -5.50 31.62
C SER A 297 -4.50 -5.31 32.22
N GLU A 298 -4.87 -4.08 32.62
CA GLU A 298 -6.18 -3.76 33.19
C GLU A 298 -7.29 -3.82 32.14
N GLN A 299 -7.03 -3.31 30.92
CA GLN A 299 -8.02 -3.24 29.84
C GLN A 299 -7.90 -4.42 28.86
N HIS A 300 -6.95 -5.33 29.10
CA HIS A 300 -6.62 -6.46 28.25
C HIS A 300 -6.46 -6.11 26.75
N LYS A 301 -5.92 -4.92 26.45
CA LYS A 301 -5.81 -4.41 25.08
C LYS A 301 -4.58 -3.55 24.88
N TRP A 302 -4.20 -3.39 23.62
CA TRP A 302 -3.17 -2.43 23.21
C TRP A 302 -3.70 -1.00 23.24
N LEU A 303 -2.94 -0.12 23.90
CA LEU A 303 -3.13 1.32 23.86
C LEU A 303 -2.16 1.90 22.83
N TYR A 304 -2.69 2.54 21.80
CA TYR A 304 -1.92 3.14 20.71
C TYR A 304 -1.68 4.63 20.95
N GLN A 305 -0.65 5.18 20.32
CA GLN A 305 -0.43 6.62 20.26
C GLN A 305 -1.69 7.32 19.70
N PRO A 306 -2.17 8.40 20.34
CA PRO A 306 -3.36 9.11 19.87
C PRO A 306 -3.15 9.75 18.51
N ALA A 307 -4.18 9.73 17.65
CA ALA A 307 -4.14 10.36 16.32
C ALA A 307 -3.80 11.86 16.37
N SER A 308 -4.20 12.57 17.43
CA SER A 308 -3.91 13.98 17.66
C SER A 308 -2.49 14.27 18.18
N GLN A 309 -1.59 13.29 18.27
CA GLN A 309 -0.22 13.55 18.73
C GLN A 309 0.53 14.49 17.76
N HIS A 310 0.29 14.37 16.45
CA HIS A 310 0.89 15.26 15.46
C HIS A 310 0.57 16.74 15.74
N ASP A 311 -0.70 17.05 15.94
CA ASP A 311 -1.17 18.43 16.19
C ASP A 311 -0.59 18.98 17.49
N ARG A 312 -0.61 18.17 18.56
CA ARG A 312 -0.02 18.53 19.86
C ARG A 312 1.48 18.80 19.76
N ASP A 313 2.22 18.01 18.97
CA ASP A 313 3.65 18.19 18.79
C ASP A 313 3.98 19.47 17.99
N ILE A 314 3.11 19.86 17.05
CA ILE A 314 3.24 21.12 16.30
C ILE A 314 2.97 22.31 17.24
N GLU A 315 1.88 22.28 18.00
CA GLU A 315 1.54 23.31 18.98
C GLU A 315 2.65 23.49 20.03
N TRP A 316 3.22 22.37 20.49
CA TRP A 316 4.35 22.39 21.39
C TRP A 316 5.59 23.05 20.75
N ALA A 317 5.86 22.76 19.49
CA ALA A 317 7.00 23.36 18.77
C ALA A 317 6.83 24.88 18.62
N LEU A 318 5.62 25.37 18.35
CA LEU A 318 5.31 26.80 18.33
C LEU A 318 5.52 27.44 19.71
N SER A 319 4.90 26.87 20.75
CA SER A 319 5.01 27.36 22.13
C SER A 319 6.47 27.37 22.63
N PHE A 320 7.27 26.41 22.20
CA PHE A 320 8.71 26.37 22.48
C PHE A 320 9.44 27.50 21.76
N HIS A 321 9.18 27.72 20.48
CA HIS A 321 9.79 28.77 19.67
C HIS A 321 9.47 30.18 20.20
N GLU A 322 8.22 30.45 20.53
CA GLU A 322 7.78 31.73 21.09
C GLU A 322 8.48 32.05 22.42
N ARG A 323 8.58 31.07 23.32
CA ARG A 323 9.33 31.22 24.58
C ARG A 323 10.80 31.58 24.35
N HIS A 324 11.44 30.97 23.35
CA HIS A 324 12.83 31.27 23.01
C HIS A 324 12.99 32.65 22.38
N ARG A 325 12.03 33.12 21.57
CA ARG A 325 12.06 34.50 21.02
C ARG A 325 11.91 35.54 22.12
N SER A 326 11.01 35.32 23.08
CA SER A 326 10.78 36.24 24.20
C SER A 326 11.92 36.29 25.22
N GLN A 327 12.80 35.29 25.24
CA GLN A 327 13.98 35.24 26.12
C GLN A 327 15.25 35.83 25.49
N ILE A 328 15.22 36.24 24.22
CA ILE A 328 16.33 36.98 23.61
C ILE A 328 16.16 38.45 24.01
N PRO A 329 17.02 39.02 24.89
CA PRO A 329 16.91 40.42 25.27
C PRO A 329 17.11 41.30 24.03
N SER A 330 16.23 42.30 23.90
CA SER A 330 16.20 43.32 22.85
C SER A 330 17.37 44.32 22.93
N ASN A 331 18.59 43.86 23.21
CA ASN A 331 19.76 44.69 23.44
C ASN A 331 20.87 44.49 22.39
N ILE A 332 20.48 44.20 21.15
CA ILE A 332 21.37 44.23 19.98
C ILE A 332 20.64 44.94 18.82
N GLN A 333 20.26 46.20 19.03
CA GLN A 333 19.96 47.15 17.96
C GLN A 333 20.31 48.56 18.45
N THR A 334 21.60 48.92 18.40
CA THR A 334 22.16 50.24 18.05
C THR A 334 23.62 50.32 18.53
N THR A 335 24.54 49.80 17.73
CA THR A 335 25.93 50.31 17.69
C THR A 335 26.39 50.26 16.24
N ASP A 336 25.74 51.07 15.42
CA ASP A 336 26.41 51.73 14.31
C ASP A 336 25.88 53.17 14.30
N LEU A 337 26.84 54.10 14.20
CA LEU A 337 26.75 55.56 14.24
C LEU A 337 27.09 56.20 15.60
N VAL A 338 28.18 56.98 15.53
CA VAL A 338 28.66 58.03 16.45
C VAL A 338 29.86 57.63 17.33
N HIS A 339 31.07 57.57 16.77
CA HIS A 339 32.08 58.64 16.90
C HIS A 339 33.49 58.21 16.43
N ARG A 340 34.05 59.05 15.55
CA ARG A 340 35.48 59.35 15.31
C ARG A 340 36.35 58.33 14.58
#